data_AF-A0A0D3BQD7-F1
#
_entry.id   AF-A0A0D3BQD7-F1
#
_cell.length_a   1.000
_cell.length_b   1.000
_cell.length_c   1.000
_cell.angle_alpha   90.00
_cell.angle_beta   90.00
_cell.angle_gamma   90.00
#
_symmetry.space_group_name_H-M   'P 1'
#
loop_
_entity.id
_entity.type
_entity.pdbx_description
1 polymer ?
#
loop_
_entity_poly.entity_id
_entity_poly.type
_entity_poly.pdbx_seq_one_letter_code
_entity_poly.pdbx_strand_id
1 'polypeptide(L)'
;MIQATKYINTRVDEGRFGEASGDVYLVESIWKLLTDVEDLHLLMDPEDFLKLKKQLHIKTAGKNDAFWFRSRGLVEVMKMSKGLREKVPFVLGVEVDPTGGPRLQEVAMRLYARKREECDKIHLLQGMQGVEAAAKRFFFAYKQVVNAVMGSAEMNTECDSVR
;
A
#
# COMPACT_ATOMS: atom_id res chain seq x y z
N MET A 1 2.05 9.95 -4.30
CA MET A 1 2.12 9.13 -3.06
C MET A 1 3.42 9.29 -2.32
N ILE A 2 4.60 9.01 -2.90
CA ILE A 2 5.92 9.16 -2.23
C ILE A 2 6.04 10.52 -1.51
N GLN A 3 5.79 11.61 -2.23
CA GLN A 3 5.89 12.96 -1.67
C GLN A 3 4.88 13.21 -0.54
N ALA A 4 3.64 12.74 -0.68
CA ALA A 4 2.62 12.83 0.37
C ALA A 4 3.05 12.05 1.62
N THR A 5 3.64 10.87 1.47
CA THR A 5 4.16 10.09 2.61
C THR A 5 5.36 10.73 3.28
N LYS A 6 6.20 11.47 2.54
CA LYS A 6 7.24 12.32 3.15
C LYS A 6 6.64 13.44 3.99
N TYR A 7 5.62 14.13 3.46
CA TYR A 7 4.93 15.20 4.21
C TYR A 7 4.23 14.69 5.47
N ILE A 8 3.61 13.51 5.42
CA ILE A 8 3.03 12.87 6.62
C ILE A 8 4.09 12.74 7.71
N ASN A 9 5.25 12.16 7.38
CA ASN A 9 6.31 11.97 8.37
C ASN A 9 6.78 13.30 8.97
N THR A 10 7.05 14.30 8.11
CA THR A 10 7.47 15.63 8.57
C THR A 10 6.43 16.28 9.48
N ARG A 11 5.15 16.29 9.07
CA ARG A 11 4.06 16.89 9.84
C ARG A 11 3.79 16.16 11.15
N VAL A 12 3.92 14.84 11.17
CA VAL A 12 3.84 14.04 12.40
C VAL A 12 4.97 14.44 13.35
N ASP A 13 6.20 14.52 12.85
CA ASP A 13 7.37 14.88 13.65
C ASP A 13 7.28 16.31 14.23
N GLU A 14 6.58 17.21 13.54
CA GLU A 14 6.28 18.58 14.01
C GLU A 14 5.01 18.68 14.87
N GLY A 15 4.31 17.57 15.14
CA GLY A 15 3.07 17.55 15.93
C GLY A 15 1.84 18.11 15.20
N ARG A 16 1.91 18.35 13.89
CA ARG A 16 0.82 18.87 13.05
C ARG A 16 -0.12 17.75 12.60
N PHE A 17 -0.78 17.10 13.57
CA PHE A 17 -1.59 15.90 13.34
C PHE A 17 -2.81 16.13 12.44
N GLY A 18 -3.46 17.30 12.53
CA GLY A 18 -4.59 17.65 11.66
C GLY A 18 -4.21 17.68 10.17
N GLU A 19 -3.12 18.36 9.82
CA GLU A 19 -2.62 18.37 8.44
C GLU A 19 -2.15 16.98 7.97
N ALA A 20 -1.44 16.26 8.83
CA ALA A 20 -0.99 14.90 8.53
C ALA A 20 -2.17 13.95 8.25
N SER A 21 -3.30 14.12 8.93
CA SER A 21 -4.52 13.32 8.70
C SER A 21 -5.08 13.52 7.29
N GLY A 22 -5.05 14.75 6.77
CA GLY A 22 -5.46 15.06 5.40
C GLY A 22 -4.56 14.40 4.35
N ASP A 23 -3.25 14.42 4.56
CA ASP A 23 -2.30 13.74 3.66
C ASP A 23 -2.49 12.22 3.68
N VAL A 24 -2.73 11.66 4.87
CA VAL A 24 -2.99 10.22 5.04
C VAL A 24 -4.26 9.82 4.29
N TYR A 25 -5.32 10.61 4.37
CA TYR A 25 -6.54 10.40 3.59
C TYR A 25 -6.27 10.44 2.07
N LEU A 26 -5.42 11.35 1.60
CA LEU A 26 -5.04 11.39 0.19
C LEU A 26 -4.29 10.12 -0.24
N VAL A 27 -3.34 9.65 0.56
CA VAL A 27 -2.60 8.41 0.27
C VAL A 27 -3.52 7.19 0.27
N GLU A 28 -4.45 7.11 1.23
CA GLU A 28 -5.46 6.05 1.29
C GLU A 28 -6.35 6.06 0.04
N SER A 29 -6.83 7.25 -0.35
CA SER A 29 -7.71 7.42 -1.51
C SER A 29 -7.03 6.99 -2.81
N ILE A 30 -5.75 7.29 -2.97
CA ILE A 30 -4.97 6.83 -4.14
C ILE A 30 -4.83 5.30 -4.12
N TRP A 31 -4.56 4.67 -2.96
CA TRP A 31 -4.52 3.20 -2.88
C TRP A 31 -5.85 2.55 -3.25
N LYS A 32 -6.98 3.13 -2.84
CA LYS A 32 -8.32 2.65 -3.21
C LYS A 32 -8.55 2.78 -4.71
N LEU A 33 -8.25 3.95 -5.29
CA LEU A 33 -8.36 4.16 -6.73
C LEU A 33 -7.51 3.17 -7.53
N LEU A 34 -6.29 2.90 -7.07
CA LEU A 34 -5.43 1.88 -7.69
C LEU A 34 -6.05 0.47 -7.58
N THR A 35 -6.75 0.16 -6.50
CA THR A 35 -7.47 -1.12 -6.35
C THR A 35 -8.65 -1.20 -7.34
N ASP A 36 -9.42 -0.11 -7.47
CA ASP A 36 -10.55 -0.06 -8.42
C ASP A 36 -10.07 -0.22 -9.88
N VAL A 37 -8.85 0.24 -10.18
CA VAL A 37 -8.20 0.02 -11.47
C VAL A 37 -7.86 -1.46 -11.70
N GLU A 38 -7.49 -2.22 -10.67
CA GLU A 38 -7.25 -3.67 -10.80
C GLU A 38 -8.55 -4.43 -11.15
N ASP A 39 -9.71 -3.98 -10.66
CA ASP A 39 -11.00 -4.58 -11.02
C ASP A 39 -11.28 -4.46 -12.53
N LEU A 40 -10.84 -3.38 -13.18
CA LEU A 40 -10.93 -3.24 -14.65
C LEU A 40 -10.00 -4.22 -15.37
N HIS A 41 -8.82 -4.52 -14.82
CA HIS A 41 -7.90 -5.49 -15.41
C HIS A 41 -8.47 -6.92 -15.36
N LEU A 42 -9.30 -7.25 -14.37
CA LEU A 42 -10.00 -8.54 -14.31
C LEU A 42 -11.06 -8.71 -15.42
N LEU A 43 -11.54 -7.62 -16.01
CA LEU A 43 -12.49 -7.66 -17.12
C LEU A 43 -11.80 -7.87 -18.48
N MET A 44 -10.46 -7.78 -18.53
CA MET A 44 -9.70 -7.95 -19.76
C MET A 44 -9.52 -9.42 -20.08
N ASP A 45 -9.73 -9.80 -21.35
CA ASP A 45 -9.40 -11.13 -21.83
C ASP A 45 -7.88 -11.38 -21.66
N PRO A 46 -7.46 -12.51 -21.06
CA PRO A 46 -6.05 -12.85 -20.91
C PRO A 46 -5.23 -12.79 -22.21
N GLU A 47 -5.82 -13.16 -23.35
CA GLU A 47 -5.14 -13.08 -24.65
C GLU A 47 -4.88 -11.63 -25.07
N ASP A 48 -5.85 -10.75 -24.86
CA ASP A 48 -5.73 -9.33 -25.20
C ASP A 48 -4.70 -8.63 -24.32
N PHE A 49 -4.63 -9.01 -23.04
CA PHE A 49 -3.57 -8.56 -22.14
C PHE A 49 -2.18 -9.01 -22.63
N LEU A 50 -2.03 -10.27 -23.05
CA LEU A 50 -0.76 -10.80 -23.56
C LEU A 50 -0.35 -10.16 -24.90
N LYS A 51 -1.31 -9.87 -25.79
CA LYS A 51 -1.07 -9.11 -27.03
C LYS A 51 -0.59 -7.70 -26.71
N LEU A 52 -1.25 -7.01 -25.78
CA LEU A 52 -0.86 -5.67 -25.33
C LEU A 52 0.57 -5.67 -24.75
N LYS A 53 0.91 -6.66 -23.92
CA LYS A 53 2.26 -6.84 -23.37
C LYS A 53 3.33 -6.93 -24.47
N LYS A 54 3.06 -7.69 -25.53
CA LYS A 54 3.97 -7.83 -26.68
C LYS A 54 4.11 -6.51 -27.44
N GLN A 55 3.01 -5.79 -27.66
CA GLN A 55 2.99 -4.50 -28.38
C GLN A 55 3.67 -3.37 -27.62
N LEU A 56 3.52 -3.34 -26.29
CA LEU A 56 4.14 -2.33 -25.43
C LEU A 56 5.66 -2.50 -25.28
N HIS A 57 6.27 -3.50 -25.94
CA HIS A 57 7.68 -3.85 -25.76
C HIS A 57 8.09 -3.90 -24.27
N ILE A 58 7.20 -4.40 -23.40
CA ILE A 58 7.53 -4.64 -21.99
C ILE A 58 8.55 -5.79 -21.98
N LYS A 59 9.82 -5.43 -22.16
CA LYS A 59 10.91 -6.39 -22.23
C LYS A 59 11.06 -7.01 -20.84
N THR A 60 10.89 -8.33 -20.76
CA THR A 60 11.31 -9.16 -19.62
C THR A 60 12.84 -9.18 -19.43
N ALA A 61 13.60 -8.40 -20.21
CA ALA A 61 15.05 -8.33 -20.23
C ALA A 61 15.58 -7.38 -19.15
N GLY A 62 15.46 -7.81 -17.90
CA GLY A 62 16.06 -7.14 -16.74
C GLY A 62 15.51 -7.74 -15.47
N LYS A 63 16.35 -7.92 -14.44
CA LYS A 63 15.91 -8.23 -13.07
C LYS A 63 15.10 -7.04 -12.52
N ASN A 64 13.92 -6.74 -13.06
CA ASN A 64 12.77 -6.15 -12.36
C ASN A 64 11.52 -5.83 -13.20
N ASP A 65 11.47 -5.79 -14.54
CA ASP A 65 10.38 -5.02 -15.19
C ASP A 65 9.22 -5.83 -15.83
N ALA A 66 8.98 -7.06 -15.40
CA ALA A 66 7.97 -7.93 -16.04
C ALA A 66 6.51 -7.73 -15.61
N PHE A 67 6.21 -6.80 -14.70
CA PHE A 67 4.85 -6.41 -14.35
C PHE A 67 4.91 -4.99 -13.79
N TRP A 68 3.90 -4.16 -14.08
CA TRP A 68 3.82 -2.74 -13.70
C TRP A 68 4.10 -2.51 -12.18
N PHE A 69 3.95 -3.55 -11.37
CA PHE A 69 4.12 -3.57 -9.92
C PHE A 69 5.52 -3.81 -9.36
N ARG A 70 6.47 -4.30 -10.17
CA ARG A 70 7.88 -4.29 -9.77
C ARG A 70 8.54 -2.94 -10.06
N SER A 71 7.77 -1.96 -10.55
CA SER A 71 8.23 -0.59 -10.63
C SER A 71 8.78 -0.17 -9.26
N ARG A 72 10.01 0.34 -9.26
CA ARG A 72 10.69 0.77 -8.03
C ARG A 72 9.82 1.71 -7.21
N GLY A 73 9.06 2.58 -7.88
CA GLY A 73 8.13 3.51 -7.26
C GLY A 73 7.01 2.83 -6.47
N LEU A 74 6.35 1.80 -7.00
CA LEU A 74 5.26 1.15 -6.29
C LEU A 74 5.75 0.34 -5.08
N VAL A 75 6.90 -0.33 -5.23
CA VAL A 75 7.57 -1.03 -4.12
C VAL A 75 7.99 -0.04 -3.03
N GLU A 76 8.53 1.11 -3.42
CA GLU A 76 8.90 2.19 -2.50
C GLU A 76 7.67 2.75 -1.76
N VAL A 77 6.60 3.08 -2.47
CA VAL A 77 5.35 3.58 -1.88
C VAL A 77 4.75 2.56 -0.91
N MET A 78 4.81 1.27 -1.23
CA MET A 78 4.37 0.20 -0.32
C MET A 78 5.20 0.19 0.97
N LYS A 79 6.53 0.21 0.85
CA LYS A 79 7.43 0.25 2.02
C LYS A 79 7.16 1.48 2.89
N MET A 80 7.02 2.65 2.27
CA MET A 80 6.72 3.88 2.99
C MET A 80 5.34 3.85 3.66
N SER A 81 4.33 3.28 3.00
CA SER A 81 2.98 3.11 3.57
C SER A 81 3.00 2.18 4.79
N LYS A 82 3.77 1.08 4.72
CA LYS A 82 3.98 0.16 5.84
C LYS A 82 4.75 0.84 7.00
N GLY A 83 5.70 1.70 6.67
CA GLY A 83 6.50 2.46 7.64
C GLY A 83 5.69 3.46 8.47
N LEU A 84 4.50 3.88 8.03
CA LEU A 84 3.62 4.76 8.82
C LEU A 84 3.27 4.16 10.19
N ARG A 85 3.18 2.82 10.29
CA ARG A 85 2.91 2.12 11.55
C ARG A 85 3.99 2.39 12.61
N GLU A 86 5.23 2.63 12.20
CA GLU A 86 6.35 2.90 13.12
C GLU A 86 6.18 4.24 13.84
N LYS A 87 5.36 5.15 13.29
CA LYS A 87 5.03 6.44 13.92
C LYS A 87 3.87 6.35 14.91
N VAL A 88 3.14 5.23 14.98
CA VAL A 88 1.97 5.06 15.87
C VAL A 88 2.34 5.23 17.36
N PRO A 89 3.41 4.62 17.90
CA PRO A 89 3.80 4.85 19.29
C PRO A 89 4.13 6.31 19.59
N PHE A 90 4.79 7.00 18.66
CA PHE A 90 5.10 8.43 18.77
C PHE A 90 3.83 9.29 18.84
N VAL A 91 2.86 9.07 17.94
CA VAL A 91 1.57 9.78 17.95
C VAL A 91 0.80 9.53 19.26
N LEU A 92 0.90 8.32 19.82
CA LEU A 92 0.28 7.95 21.09
C LEU A 92 1.09 8.39 22.33
N GLY A 93 2.29 8.95 22.16
CA GLY A 93 3.16 9.37 23.26
C GLY A 93 3.67 8.21 24.13
N VAL A 94 3.86 7.02 23.54
CA VAL A 94 4.30 5.82 24.27
C VAL A 94 5.68 5.38 23.78
N GLU A 95 6.64 5.25 24.69
CA GLU A 95 7.90 4.55 24.45
C GLU A 95 7.66 3.04 24.49
N VAL A 96 7.22 2.45 23.38
CA VAL A 96 7.05 0.99 23.23
C VAL A 96 7.38 0.52 21.83
N ASP A 97 7.67 -0.77 21.75
CA ASP A 97 7.82 -1.55 20.51
C ASP A 97 6.65 -1.29 19.53
N PRO A 98 6.92 -0.86 18.27
CA PRO A 98 5.92 -0.65 17.22
C PRO A 98 5.13 -1.93 16.84
N THR A 99 5.55 -3.10 17.33
CA THR A 99 4.89 -4.39 17.13
C THR A 99 3.56 -4.52 17.91
N GLY A 100 3.27 -3.60 18.84
CA GLY A 100 1.90 -3.42 19.37
C GLY A 100 1.59 -4.22 20.62
N GLY A 101 2.39 -4.04 21.68
CA GLY A 101 2.15 -4.67 22.98
C GLY A 101 0.92 -4.13 23.74
N PRO A 102 0.54 -4.77 24.86
CA PRO A 102 -0.66 -4.43 25.65
C PRO A 102 -0.76 -2.96 26.05
N ARG A 103 0.38 -2.32 26.35
CA ARG A 103 0.45 -0.91 26.73
C ARG A 103 0.05 0.04 25.59
N LEU A 104 0.39 -0.29 24.34
CA LEU A 104 -0.01 0.50 23.17
C LEU A 104 -1.53 0.45 22.98
N GLN A 105 -2.11 -0.74 23.15
CA GLN A 105 -3.55 -0.95 23.05
C GLN A 105 -4.31 -0.17 24.13
N GLU A 106 -3.84 -0.22 25.38
CA GLU A 106 -4.46 0.50 26.49
C GLU A 106 -4.47 2.02 26.26
N VAL A 107 -3.35 2.59 25.80
CA VAL A 107 -3.25 4.03 25.51
C VAL A 107 -4.13 4.42 24.33
N ALA A 108 -4.17 3.61 23.28
CA ALA A 108 -5.08 3.83 22.16
C ALA A 108 -6.55 3.78 22.62
N MET A 109 -6.93 2.82 23.47
CA MET A 109 -8.29 2.74 24.01
C MET A 109 -8.67 3.98 24.83
N ARG A 110 -7.76 4.47 25.68
CA ARG A 110 -7.96 5.72 26.44
C ARG A 110 -8.12 6.93 25.53
N LEU A 111 -7.33 7.01 24.45
CA LEU A 111 -7.47 8.05 23.44
C LEU A 111 -8.86 8.02 22.79
N TYR A 112 -9.32 6.84 22.37
CA TYR A 112 -10.66 6.66 21.80
C TYR A 112 -11.81 6.92 22.79
N ALA A 113 -11.56 6.86 24.11
CA ALA A 113 -12.55 7.23 25.12
C ALA A 113 -12.69 8.76 25.28
N ARG A 114 -11.65 9.53 24.97
CA ARG A 114 -11.58 11.00 25.12
C ARG A 114 -11.89 11.78 23.83
N LYS A 115 -12.76 11.23 22.97
CA LYS A 115 -12.94 11.64 21.55
C LYS A 115 -13.03 13.14 21.28
N ARG A 116 -13.52 13.97 22.20
CA ARG A 116 -13.71 15.42 21.97
C ARG A 116 -12.42 16.24 21.96
N GLU A 117 -11.36 15.78 22.62
CA GLU A 117 -10.16 16.60 22.86
C GLU A 117 -9.00 16.25 21.90
N GLU A 118 -9.00 15.04 21.32
CA GLU A 118 -7.88 14.54 20.50
C GLU A 118 -8.33 14.03 19.11
N CYS A 119 -9.31 14.69 18.50
CA CYS A 119 -9.86 14.34 17.17
C CYS A 119 -8.77 14.15 16.11
N ASP A 120 -7.78 15.04 16.06
CA ASP A 120 -6.73 15.02 15.03
C ASP A 120 -5.85 13.76 15.10
N LYS A 121 -5.48 13.34 16.32
CA LYS A 121 -4.70 12.11 16.51
C LYS A 121 -5.54 10.89 16.16
N ILE A 122 -6.83 10.89 16.53
CA ILE A 122 -7.74 9.80 16.19
C ILE A 122 -7.85 9.66 14.67
N HIS A 123 -8.13 10.75 13.96
CA HIS A 123 -8.23 10.72 12.49
C HIS A 123 -6.92 10.30 11.83
N LEU A 124 -5.78 10.79 12.33
CA LEU A 124 -4.47 10.40 11.84
C LEU A 124 -4.24 8.89 11.99
N LEU A 125 -4.47 8.34 13.18
CA LEU A 125 -4.26 6.91 13.47
C LEU A 125 -5.21 6.02 12.66
N GLN A 126 -6.48 6.40 12.58
CA GLN A 126 -7.47 5.70 11.75
C GLN A 126 -7.08 5.74 10.26
N GLY A 127 -6.62 6.89 9.79
CA GLY A 127 -6.12 7.04 8.43
C GLY A 127 -4.88 6.18 8.17
N MET A 128 -3.91 6.11 9.10
CA MET A 128 -2.72 5.27 8.97
C MET A 128 -3.11 3.79 8.82
N GLN A 129 -4.07 3.34 9.64
CA GLN A 129 -4.66 2.01 9.51
C GLN A 129 -5.39 1.83 8.18
N GLY A 130 -6.11 2.86 7.72
CA GLY A 130 -6.77 2.91 6.42
C GLY A 130 -5.79 2.70 5.26
N VAL A 131 -4.66 3.41 5.27
CA VAL A 131 -3.57 3.26 4.29
C VAL A 131 -3.01 1.84 4.29
N GLU A 132 -2.71 1.26 5.46
CA GLU A 132 -2.21 -0.12 5.55
C GLU A 132 -3.22 -1.11 4.96
N ALA A 133 -4.50 -0.96 5.29
CA ALA A 133 -5.56 -1.82 4.79
C ALA A 133 -5.78 -1.66 3.28
N ALA A 134 -5.78 -0.42 2.76
CA ALA A 134 -5.93 -0.14 1.34
C ALA A 134 -4.76 -0.70 0.52
N ALA A 135 -3.53 -0.52 1.00
CA ALA A 135 -2.35 -1.12 0.36
C ALA A 135 -2.45 -2.65 0.31
N LYS A 136 -2.82 -3.31 1.42
CA LYS A 136 -3.01 -4.77 1.44
C LYS A 136 -4.08 -5.24 0.46
N ARG A 137 -5.21 -4.53 0.38
CA ARG A 137 -6.29 -4.84 -0.57
C ARG A 137 -5.81 -4.75 -2.01
N PHE A 138 -5.11 -3.68 -2.36
CA PHE A 138 -4.51 -3.50 -3.67
C PHE A 138 -3.58 -4.67 -4.05
N PHE A 139 -2.62 -5.03 -3.19
CA PHE A 139 -1.71 -6.15 -3.47
C PHE A 139 -2.42 -7.50 -3.55
N PHE A 140 -3.53 -7.66 -2.83
CA PHE A 140 -4.36 -8.85 -2.94
C PHE A 140 -5.13 -8.89 -4.28
N ALA A 141 -5.81 -7.81 -4.66
CA ALA A 141 -6.55 -7.70 -5.94
C ALA A 141 -5.62 -7.93 -7.13
N TYR A 142 -4.46 -7.27 -7.11
CA TYR A 142 -3.39 -7.48 -8.06
C TYR A 142 -2.96 -8.95 -8.21
N LYS A 143 -2.77 -9.67 -7.08
CA LYS A 143 -2.41 -11.08 -7.12
C LYS A 143 -3.46 -11.89 -7.87
N GLN A 144 -4.74 -11.52 -7.75
CA GLN A 144 -5.82 -12.16 -8.50
C GLN A 144 -5.73 -11.84 -10.00
N VAL A 145 -5.46 -10.58 -10.39
CA VAL A 145 -5.21 -10.20 -11.80
C VAL A 145 -4.07 -11.03 -12.40
N VAL A 146 -2.95 -11.11 -11.68
CA VAL A 146 -1.80 -11.93 -12.07
C VAL A 146 -2.20 -13.38 -12.31
N ASN A 147 -2.93 -13.99 -11.36
CA ASN A 147 -3.37 -15.37 -11.46
C ASN A 147 -4.38 -15.59 -12.60
N ALA A 148 -5.28 -14.65 -12.85
CA ALA A 148 -6.29 -14.74 -13.90
C ALA A 148 -5.65 -14.66 -15.29
N VAL A 149 -4.67 -13.78 -15.46
CA VAL A 149 -4.01 -13.53 -16.76
C VAL A 149 -2.93 -14.55 -17.07
N MET A 150 -2.13 -14.96 -16.09
CA MET A 150 -1.00 -15.88 -16.30
C MET A 150 -1.32 -17.34 -15.91
N GLY A 151 -2.54 -17.60 -15.40
CA GLY A 151 -2.91 -18.87 -14.78
C GLY A 151 -2.19 -19.12 -13.45
N SER A 152 -2.52 -20.21 -12.77
CA SER A 152 -1.80 -20.72 -11.58
C SER A 152 -0.39 -21.26 -11.89
N ALA A 153 0.21 -20.84 -13.01
CA ALA A 153 1.41 -21.43 -13.55
C ALA A 153 2.62 -21.07 -12.68
N GLU A 154 3.08 -22.06 -11.92
CA GLU A 154 4.48 -22.47 -11.98
C GLU A 154 4.84 -22.57 -13.48
N MET A 155 5.29 -21.46 -14.06
CA MET A 155 5.74 -21.46 -15.44
C MET A 155 7.00 -22.31 -15.49
N ASN A 156 6.82 -23.56 -15.92
CA ASN A 156 7.88 -24.47 -16.33
C ASN A 156 8.95 -23.70 -17.10
N THR A 157 10.16 -23.71 -16.57
CA THR A 157 11.39 -23.32 -17.26
C THR A 157 11.80 -24.32 -18.36
N GLU A 158 10.85 -25.09 -18.91
CA GLU A 158 11.12 -26.14 -19.91
C GLU A 158 10.02 -26.15 -20.97
N CYS A 159 10.13 -25.24 -21.93
CA CYS A 159 9.60 -25.46 -23.28
C CYS A 159 10.30 -24.59 -24.35
N ASP A 160 11.58 -24.27 -24.15
CA ASP A 160 12.47 -23.72 -25.20
C ASP A 160 13.60 -24.72 -25.52
N SER A 161 13.22 -25.96 -25.83
CA SER A 161 14.16 -26.97 -26.34
C SER A 161 13.51 -28.05 -27.22
N VAL A 162 12.49 -27.71 -28.01
CA VAL A 162 12.13 -28.51 -29.20
C VAL A 162 11.62 -27.61 -30.35
N ARG A 163 12.55 -27.00 -31.09
CA ARG A 163 12.67 -27.04 -32.56
C ARG A 163 13.70 -26.04 -33.07
#